data_AF-A0A3N5MVQ0-F1
#
_entry.id   AF-A0A3N5MVQ0-F1
#
_cell.length_a   1.000
_cell.length_b   1.000
_cell.length_c   1.000
_cell.angle_alpha   90.00
_cell.angle_beta   90.00
_cell.angle_gamma   90.00
#
_symmetry.space_group_name_H-M   'P 1'
#
loop_
_entity.id
_entity.type
_entity.pdbx_description
1 polymer ?
#
loop_
_entity_poly.entity_id
_entity_poly.type
_entity_poly.pdbx_seq_one_letter_code
_entity_poly.pdbx_strand_id
1 'polypeptide(L)'
;MYLVPSKGGEKAYRLLAEVMRQTDKAGLAKFVLREREYLVAVKSVDGALSLITLHYSGEILPDEDIVPKEAKIESEEKTRMKKIIKEMTTDFHPDKYADKRRKKLTKLIEKKAKEKGTVEAPEIGEEEEEGMVDLVSVLEESMRKVKEHR
;
A
#
# COMPACT_ATOMS: atom_id res chain seq x y z
N MET A 1 8.79 -1.74 8.60
CA MET A 1 9.04 -3.03 9.31
C MET A 1 9.42 -2.71 10.73
N TYR A 2 8.91 -3.40 11.76
CA TYR A 2 9.35 -3.17 13.13
C TYR A 2 10.54 -4.06 13.48
N LEU A 3 11.49 -3.51 14.23
CA LEU A 3 12.64 -4.23 14.76
C LEU A 3 12.28 -4.77 16.15
N VAL A 4 12.64 -6.02 16.40
CA VAL A 4 12.44 -6.70 17.68
C VAL A 4 13.83 -6.96 18.29
N PRO A 5 14.03 -6.67 19.59
CA PRO A 5 15.30 -6.97 20.25
C PRO A 5 15.57 -8.47 20.27
N SER A 6 16.84 -8.85 20.14
CA SER A 6 17.29 -10.18 20.50
C SER A 6 17.28 -10.36 22.03
N LYS A 7 17.22 -11.61 22.48
CA LYS A 7 17.20 -11.95 23.90
C LYS A 7 18.40 -11.32 24.63
N GLY A 8 18.13 -10.53 25.67
CA GLY A 8 19.14 -9.79 26.45
C GLY A 8 19.46 -8.39 25.92
N GLY A 9 18.92 -8.01 24.76
CA GLY A 9 19.08 -6.68 24.14
C GLY A 9 17.98 -5.69 24.49
N GLU A 10 16.98 -6.07 25.30
CA GLU A 10 15.76 -5.31 25.52
C GLU A 10 16.02 -3.94 26.15
N LYS A 11 16.98 -3.87 27.09
CA LYS A 11 17.37 -2.62 27.75
C LYS A 11 18.02 -1.64 26.78
N ALA A 12 18.95 -2.13 25.94
CA ALA A 12 19.63 -1.31 24.93
C ALA A 12 18.66 -0.85 23.85
N TYR A 13 17.76 -1.73 23.39
CA TYR A 13 16.70 -1.40 22.45
C TYR A 13 15.80 -0.29 22.97
N ARG A 14 15.29 -0.43 24.21
CA ARG A 14 14.40 0.56 24.82
C ARG A 14 15.10 1.91 25.00
N LEU A 15 16.36 1.89 25.43
CA LEU A 15 17.16 3.11 25.54
C LEU A 15 17.29 3.82 24.20
N LEU A 16 17.65 3.09 23.14
CA LEU A 16 17.80 3.66 21.80
C LEU A 16 16.46 4.21 21.27
N ALA A 17 15.38 3.46 21.42
CA ALA A 17 14.05 3.88 20.99
C ALA A 17 13.58 5.16 21.70
N GLU A 18 13.85 5.28 22.99
CA GLU A 18 13.50 6.45 23.79
C GLU A 18 14.35 7.67 23.40
N VAL A 19 15.67 7.51 23.28
CA VAL A 19 16.58 8.61 22.88
C VAL A 19 16.27 9.09 21.46
N MET A 20 16.02 8.19 20.51
CA MET A 20 15.63 8.56 19.15
C MET A 20 14.30 9.32 19.13
N ARG A 21 13.34 8.92 19.97
CA ARG A 21 12.07 9.62 20.10
C ARG A 21 12.24 11.03 20.64
N GLN A 22 13.07 11.20 21.67
CA GLN A 22 13.31 12.51 22.29
C GLN A 22 14.10 13.46 21.40
N THR A 23 15.02 12.93 20.59
CA THR A 23 15.90 13.73 19.73
C THR A 23 15.30 14.03 18.34
N ASP A 24 14.19 13.37 17.98
CA ASP A 24 13.57 13.42 16.66
C ASP A 24 14.57 13.16 15.52
N LYS A 25 15.45 12.18 15.73
CA LYS A 25 16.47 11.76 14.75
C LYS A 25 16.22 10.34 14.28
N ALA A 26 16.64 10.08 13.05
CA ALA A 26 16.71 8.75 12.46
C ALA A 26 18.17 8.33 12.24
N GLY A 27 18.47 7.06 12.45
CA GLY A 27 19.75 6.46 12.11
C GLY A 27 19.73 5.93 10.67
N LEU A 28 20.76 6.21 9.89
CA LEU A 28 20.95 5.58 8.57
C LEU A 28 21.76 4.29 8.72
N ALA A 29 21.34 3.25 8.03
CA ALA A 29 22.02 1.96 8.04
C ALA A 29 21.90 1.26 6.69
N LYS A 30 22.74 0.24 6.49
CA LYS A 30 22.62 -0.75 5.42
C LYS A 30 22.02 -2.02 6.01
N PHE A 31 20.99 -2.55 5.37
CA PHE A 31 20.30 -3.75 5.80
C PHE A 31 20.30 -4.78 4.67
N VAL A 32 20.80 -5.98 4.94
CA VAL A 32 20.77 -7.08 3.98
C VAL A 32 19.52 -7.93 4.24
N LEU A 33 18.63 -7.99 3.26
CA LEU A 33 17.49 -8.90 3.28
C LEU A 33 17.70 -9.96 2.22
N ARG A 34 17.93 -11.20 2.68
CA ARG A 34 18.35 -12.34 1.83
C ARG A 34 19.70 -12.05 1.18
N GLU A 35 19.72 -11.79 -0.13
CA GLU A 35 20.93 -11.57 -0.92
C GLU A 35 21.08 -10.11 -1.40
N ARG A 36 20.14 -9.23 -1.05
CA ARG A 36 20.16 -7.83 -1.49
C ARG A 36 20.35 -6.87 -0.32
N GLU A 37 21.25 -5.92 -0.49
CA GLU A 37 21.47 -4.80 0.45
C GLU A 37 20.51 -3.66 0.14
N TYR A 38 19.96 -3.05 1.19
CA TYR A 38 19.06 -1.92 1.14
C TYR A 38 19.59 -0.78 2.01
N LEU A 39 19.46 0.46 1.53
CA LEU A 39 19.62 1.64 2.38
C LEU A 39 18.36 1.80 3.22
N VAL A 40 18.52 2.00 4.53
CA VAL A 40 17.38 2.09 5.45
C VAL A 40 17.55 3.23 6.44
N ALA A 41 16.43 3.81 6.84
CA ALA A 41 16.31 4.68 8.00
C ALA A 41 15.69 3.90 9.17
N VAL A 42 16.33 3.94 10.32
CA VAL A 42 15.82 3.42 11.58
C VAL A 42 15.35 4.59 12.44
N LYS A 43 14.08 4.59 12.83
CA LYS A 43 13.50 5.63 13.69
C LYS A 43 12.57 5.05 14.74
N SER A 44 12.35 5.79 15.81
CA SER A 44 11.34 5.45 16.81
C SER A 44 9.95 5.87 16.32
N VAL A 45 9.00 4.95 16.31
CA VAL A 45 7.59 5.16 15.98
C VAL A 45 6.76 4.49 17.06
N ASP A 46 5.94 5.28 17.75
CA ASP A 46 5.06 4.81 18.83
C ASP A 46 5.78 3.98 19.92
N GLY A 47 7.06 4.30 20.19
CA GLY A 47 7.89 3.62 21.20
C GLY A 47 8.57 2.33 20.71
N ALA A 48 8.44 1.98 19.43
CA ALA A 48 9.15 0.88 18.80
C ALA A 48 10.10 1.39 17.71
N LEU A 49 11.23 0.69 17.51
CA LEU A 49 12.11 0.96 16.38
C LEU A 49 11.49 0.41 15.09
N SER A 50 11.30 1.29 14.12
CA SER A 50 10.85 0.97 12.77
C SER A 50 11.98 1.18 11.78
N LEU A 51 12.14 0.20 10.88
CA LEU A 51 13.00 0.23 9.72
C LEU A 51 12.17 0.60 8.49
N ILE A 52 12.61 1.66 7.82
CA ILE A 52 12.03 2.23 6.60
C ILE A 52 13.07 2.09 5.50
N THR A 53 12.73 1.38 4.43
CA THR A 53 13.59 1.26 3.24
C THR A 53 13.58 2.58 2.47
N LEU A 54 14.76 3.02 2.05
CA LEU A 54 14.96 4.22 1.27
C LEU A 54 15.33 3.87 -0.17
N HIS A 55 14.89 4.71 -1.10
CA HIS A 55 15.37 4.67 -2.47
C HIS A 55 16.75 5.32 -2.55
N TYR A 56 17.64 4.74 -3.36
CA TYR A 56 18.86 5.41 -3.75
C TYR A 56 18.56 6.56 -4.71
N SER A 57 19.44 7.55 -4.78
CA SER A 57 19.24 8.72 -5.66
C SER A 57 19.03 8.34 -7.14
N GLY A 58 19.69 7.28 -7.63
CA GLY A 58 19.51 6.78 -8.99
C GLY A 58 18.22 5.97 -9.23
N GLU A 59 17.47 5.63 -8.18
CA GLU A 59 16.18 4.96 -8.29
C GLU A 59 15.00 5.96 -8.33
N ILE A 60 15.28 7.25 -8.07
CA ILE A 60 14.29 8.31 -8.09
C ILE A 60 14.29 8.92 -9.49
N LEU A 61 13.14 8.83 -10.16
CA LEU A 61 12.92 9.52 -11.43
C LEU A 61 12.74 11.03 -11.16
N PRO A 62 13.35 11.91 -11.96
CA PRO A 62 13.17 13.34 -11.81
C PRO A 62 11.72 13.75 -12.10
N ASP A 63 11.19 14.64 -11.29
CA ASP A 63 9.79 15.10 -11.35
C ASP A 63 9.43 15.73 -12.71
N GLU A 64 10.42 16.31 -13.39
CA GLU A 64 10.25 17.00 -14.69
C GLU A 64 9.70 16.08 -15.79
N ASP A 65 9.94 14.77 -15.71
CA ASP A 65 9.50 13.78 -16.71
C ASP A 65 8.14 13.15 -16.38
N ILE A 66 7.60 13.37 -15.18
CA ILE A 66 6.41 12.68 -14.67
C ILE A 66 5.25 13.64 -14.45
N VAL A 67 5.51 14.87 -13.98
CA VAL A 67 4.44 15.80 -13.61
C VAL A 67 3.91 16.50 -14.87
N PRO A 68 2.60 16.39 -15.17
CA PRO A 68 2.00 17.14 -16.26
C PRO A 68 2.24 18.64 -16.06
N LYS A 69 2.51 19.36 -17.16
CA LYS A 69 2.73 20.80 -17.12
C LYS A 69 1.59 21.50 -16.37
N GLU A 70 1.93 22.54 -15.61
CA GLU A 70 0.93 23.35 -14.91
C GLU A 70 -0.15 23.81 -15.88
N ALA A 71 -1.38 23.33 -15.64
CA ALA A 71 -2.56 23.75 -16.35
C ALA A 71 -3.40 24.63 -15.44
N LYS A 72 -4.00 25.68 -16.01
CA LYS A 72 -4.96 26.49 -15.28
C LYS A 72 -6.23 25.67 -15.06
N ILE A 73 -6.49 25.30 -13.82
CA ILE A 73 -7.70 24.57 -13.42
C ILE A 73 -8.73 25.58 -12.93
N GLU A 74 -9.94 25.53 -13.49
CA GLU A 74 -11.03 26.46 -13.19
C GLU A 74 -11.57 26.26 -11.76
N SER A 75 -12.07 27.35 -11.17
CA SER A 75 -12.53 27.35 -9.76
C SER A 75 -13.76 26.46 -9.53
N GLU A 76 -14.65 26.37 -10.52
CA GLU A 76 -15.84 25.52 -10.49
C GLU A 76 -15.48 24.03 -10.51
N GLU A 77 -14.50 23.65 -11.35
CA GLU A 77 -14.01 22.27 -11.45
C GLU A 77 -13.39 21.81 -10.12
N LYS A 78 -12.58 22.66 -9.48
CA LYS A 78 -12.03 22.39 -8.14
C LYS A 78 -13.14 22.18 -7.11
N THR A 79 -14.19 22.99 -7.16
CA THR A 79 -15.31 22.92 -6.23
C THR A 79 -16.11 21.64 -6.42
N ARG A 80 -16.38 21.27 -7.68
CA ARG A 80 -17.03 20.00 -8.03
C ARG A 80 -16.22 18.81 -7.56
N MET A 81 -14.90 18.81 -7.81
CA MET A 81 -14.01 17.72 -7.39
C MET A 81 -13.96 17.57 -5.86
N LYS A 82 -13.87 18.68 -5.13
CA LYS A 82 -13.94 18.66 -3.65
C LYS A 82 -15.24 18.03 -3.13
N LYS A 83 -16.38 18.31 -3.79
CA LYS A 83 -17.67 17.71 -3.42
C LYS A 83 -17.67 16.19 -3.62
N ILE A 84 -17.15 15.72 -4.76
CA ILE A 84 -17.04 14.29 -5.06
C ILE A 84 -16.15 13.59 -4.03
N ILE A 85 -14.97 14.14 -3.75
CA ILE A 85 -14.06 13.59 -2.74
C ILE A 85 -14.77 13.49 -1.39
N LYS A 86 -15.51 14.52 -0.99
CA LYS A 86 -16.26 14.52 0.27
C LYS A 86 -17.35 13.45 0.30
N GLU A 87 -18.07 13.24 -0.79
CA GLU A 87 -19.11 12.21 -0.90
C GLU A 87 -18.51 10.78 -0.88
N MET A 88 -17.30 10.60 -1.39
CA MET A 88 -16.59 9.31 -1.39
C MET A 88 -15.70 9.08 -0.15
N THR A 89 -15.52 10.11 0.68
CA THR A 89 -14.71 10.01 1.91
C THR A 89 -15.43 9.10 2.90
N THR A 90 -14.73 8.07 3.34
CA THR A 90 -15.21 7.14 4.36
C THR A 90 -14.08 6.86 5.35
N ASP A 91 -14.44 6.41 6.55
CA ASP A 91 -13.47 6.00 7.54
C ASP A 91 -12.71 4.76 7.05
N PHE A 92 -11.39 4.86 7.02
CA PHE A 92 -10.54 3.76 6.61
C PHE A 92 -10.53 2.65 7.66
N HIS A 93 -11.06 1.49 7.27
CA HIS A 93 -11.06 0.28 8.08
C HIS A 93 -10.22 -0.80 7.38
N PRO A 94 -8.95 -1.03 7.81
CA PRO A 94 -8.04 -1.97 7.15
C PRO A 94 -8.62 -3.39 7.02
N ASP A 95 -9.41 -3.83 8.00
CA ASP A 95 -10.00 -5.19 8.06
C ASP A 95 -10.96 -5.49 6.91
N LYS A 96 -11.51 -4.46 6.24
CA LYS A 96 -12.36 -4.62 5.06
C LYS A 96 -11.58 -5.08 3.82
N TYR A 97 -10.27 -4.88 3.80
CA TYR A 97 -9.40 -5.20 2.69
C TYR A 97 -8.70 -6.53 2.94
N ALA A 98 -9.40 -7.62 2.60
CA ALA A 98 -8.82 -8.95 2.72
C ALA A 98 -7.96 -9.32 1.50
N ASP A 99 -6.90 -10.09 1.74
CA ASP A 99 -6.10 -10.71 0.68
C ASP A 99 -6.95 -11.74 -0.10
N LYS A 100 -7.51 -11.28 -1.22
CA LYS A 100 -8.36 -12.09 -2.11
C LYS A 100 -7.60 -13.30 -2.67
N ARG A 101 -6.30 -13.15 -2.94
CA ARG A 101 -5.44 -14.22 -3.47
C ARG A 101 -5.27 -15.31 -2.43
N ARG A 102 -4.96 -14.94 -1.18
CA ARG A 102 -4.88 -15.90 -0.07
C ARG A 102 -6.20 -16.64 0.14
N LYS A 103 -7.34 -15.94 0.10
CA LYS A 103 -8.66 -16.58 0.18
C LYS A 103 -8.91 -17.60 -0.95
N LYS A 104 -8.57 -17.27 -2.21
CA LYS A 104 -8.69 -18.19 -3.35
C LYS A 104 -7.80 -19.44 -3.15
N LEU A 105 -6.55 -19.24 -2.74
CA LEU A 105 -5.61 -20.33 -2.48
C LEU A 105 -6.09 -21.25 -1.34
N THR A 106 -6.57 -20.69 -0.22
CA THR A 106 -7.10 -21.50 0.88
C THR A 106 -8.29 -22.35 0.43
N LYS A 107 -9.21 -21.80 -0.36
CA LYS A 107 -10.34 -22.57 -0.91
C LYS A 107 -9.88 -23.72 -1.81
N LEU A 108 -8.86 -23.51 -2.65
CA LEU A 108 -8.29 -24.57 -3.49
C LEU A 108 -7.63 -25.67 -2.65
N ILE A 109 -6.89 -25.29 -1.60
CA ILE A 109 -6.29 -26.23 -0.66
C ILE A 109 -7.36 -27.04 0.06
N GLU A 110 -8.43 -26.40 0.55
CA GLU A 110 -9.56 -27.09 1.20
C GLU A 110 -10.28 -28.05 0.25
N LYS A 111 -10.51 -27.64 -1.01
CA LYS A 111 -11.12 -28.50 -2.03
C LYS A 111 -10.24 -29.73 -2.31
N LYS A 112 -8.92 -29.53 -2.46
CA LYS A 112 -7.95 -30.61 -2.68
C LYS A 112 -7.85 -31.55 -1.48
N ALA A 113 -7.90 -31.01 -0.26
CA ALA A 113 -7.88 -31.79 0.96
C ALA A 113 -9.15 -32.65 1.13
N LYS A 114 -10.32 -32.14 0.72
CA LYS A 114 -11.60 -32.87 0.77
C LYS A 114 -11.72 -33.93 -0.32
N GLU A 115 -11.26 -33.64 -1.53
CA GLU A 115 -11.47 -34.51 -2.70
C GLU A 115 -10.41 -35.63 -2.83
N LYS A 116 -9.33 -35.64 -2.02
CA LYS A 116 -8.20 -36.61 -2.11
C LYS A 116 -7.70 -36.84 -3.55
N GLY A 117 -7.87 -35.85 -4.42
CA GLY A 117 -7.58 -35.93 -5.85
C GLY A 117 -7.02 -34.61 -6.37
N THR A 118 -6.41 -34.66 -7.55
CA THR A 118 -5.84 -33.49 -8.23
C THR A 118 -6.95 -32.50 -8.56
N VAL A 119 -6.97 -31.37 -7.88
CA VAL A 119 -7.78 -30.22 -8.27
C VAL A 119 -7.01 -29.49 -9.36
N GLU A 120 -7.62 -29.34 -10.54
CA GLU A 120 -7.08 -28.51 -11.61
C GLU A 120 -6.83 -27.09 -11.07
N ALA A 121 -5.68 -26.53 -11.42
CA ALA A 121 -5.41 -25.13 -11.14
C ALA A 121 -6.54 -24.31 -11.77
N PRO A 122 -7.07 -23.29 -11.09
CA PRO A 122 -7.98 -22.38 -11.78
C PRO A 122 -7.26 -21.91 -13.03
N GLU A 123 -7.94 -21.95 -14.18
CA GLU A 123 -7.44 -21.26 -15.36
C GLU A 123 -7.04 -19.86 -14.89
N ILE A 124 -5.79 -19.50 -15.18
CA ILE A 124 -5.39 -18.11 -15.18
C ILE A 124 -6.21 -17.57 -16.35
N GLY A 125 -7.47 -17.24 -16.09
CA GLY A 125 -8.20 -16.38 -16.97
C GLY A 125 -7.27 -15.20 -17.14
N GLU A 126 -6.84 -14.99 -18.37
CA GLU A 126 -6.33 -13.70 -18.81
C GLU A 126 -7.19 -12.69 -18.05
N GLU A 127 -6.59 -11.97 -17.11
CA GLU A 127 -7.24 -10.75 -16.65
C GLU A 127 -7.47 -10.04 -17.96
N GLU A 128 -8.73 -9.99 -18.42
CA GLU A 128 -9.11 -9.20 -19.57
C GLU A 128 -8.36 -7.90 -19.35
N GLU A 129 -7.41 -7.59 -20.23
CA GLU A 129 -6.86 -6.25 -20.27
C GLU A 129 -8.12 -5.40 -20.39
N GLU A 130 -8.55 -4.81 -19.28
CA GLU A 130 -9.60 -3.81 -19.23
C GLU A 130 -8.99 -2.65 -19.99
N GLY A 131 -9.05 -2.78 -21.32
CA GLY A 131 -8.30 -2.00 -22.27
C GLY A 131 -8.70 -0.58 -22.03
N MET A 132 -7.74 0.22 -21.54
CA MET A 132 -7.83 1.65 -21.29
C MET A 132 -9.27 2.14 -21.23
N VAL A 133 -9.97 1.71 -20.17
CA VAL A 133 -11.39 2.03 -20.01
C VAL A 133 -11.46 3.55 -19.90
N ASP A 134 -12.24 4.19 -20.77
CA ASP A 134 -12.47 5.63 -20.70
C ASP A 134 -13.05 5.94 -19.31
N LEU A 135 -12.18 6.42 -18.41
CA LEU A 135 -12.49 6.68 -17.00
C LEU A 135 -13.68 7.63 -16.86
N VAL A 136 -13.94 8.47 -17.86
CA VAL A 136 -15.10 9.35 -17.92
C VAL A 136 -16.38 8.55 -18.09
N SER A 137 -16.38 7.57 -19.01
CA SER A 137 -17.53 6.68 -19.23
C SER A 137 -17.88 5.83 -18.00
N VAL A 138 -16.87 5.26 -17.32
CA VAL A 138 -17.04 4.45 -16.10
C VAL A 138 -17.60 5.29 -14.95
N LEU A 139 -17.15 6.54 -14.85
CA LEU A 139 -17.65 7.48 -13.85
C LEU A 139 -19.09 7.88 -14.13
N GLU A 140 -19.47 8.14 -15.39
CA GLU A 140 -20.84 8.43 -15.78
C GLU A 140 -21.80 7.27 -15.50
N GLU A 141 -21.35 6.04 -15.75
CA GLU A 141 -22.14 4.85 -15.49
C GLU A 141 -22.34 4.63 -13.98
N SER A 142 -21.31 4.90 -13.18
CA SER A 142 -21.39 4.91 -11.73
C SER A 142 -22.34 5.99 -11.21
N MET A 143 -22.39 7.17 -11.85
CA MET A 143 -23.35 8.24 -11.52
C MET A 143 -24.81 7.88 -11.83
N ARG A 144 -25.08 7.06 -12.87
CA ARG A 144 -26.44 6.59 -13.18
C ARG A 144 -26.94 5.58 -12.16
N LYS A 145 -26.09 4.62 -11.76
CA LYS A 145 -26.43 3.60 -10.76
C LYS A 145 -26.77 4.20 -9.39
N VAL A 146 -26.17 5.33 -9.02
CA VAL A 146 -26.49 6.05 -7.76
C VAL A 146 -27.83 6.80 -7.83
N LYS A 147 -28.29 7.19 -9.03
CA LYS A 147 -29.59 7.85 -9.20
C LYS A 147 -30.78 6.90 -9.22
N GLU A 148 -30.58 5.64 -9.62
CA GLU A 148 -31.64 4.61 -9.67
C GLU A 148 -31.96 3.98 -8.30
N HIS A 149 -31.23 4.35 -7.24
CA HIS A 149 -31.49 3.92 -5.85
C HIS A 149 -32.01 5.05 -4.94
N ARG A 150 -32.61 6.10 -5.52
CA ARG A 150 -33.47 7.07 -4.83
C ARG A 150 -34.92 6.87 -5.24
#